data_AF-A0A231VQ77-F1
#
_entry.id   AF-A0A231VQ77-F1
#
_cell.length_a   1.000
_cell.length_b   1.000
_cell.length_c   1.000
_cell.angle_alpha   90.00
_cell.angle_beta   90.00
_cell.angle_gamma   90.00
#
_symmetry.space_group_name_H-M   'P 1'
#
loop_
_entity.id
_entity.type
_entity.pdbx_description
1 polymer ?
#
loop_
_entity_poly.entity_id
_entity_poly.type
_entity_poly.pdbx_seq_one_letter_code
_entity_poly.pdbx_strand_id
1 'polypeptide(L)'
;SSHFPDTSHLSPEDATWLKENWNNIGFSVESRKQMVIDSDKTVTYEKPSNPLGDGREPKKQIQSTEKAPENSQEQMNDRASGGEGYSQHDAVGSAEPEAELSATFEQTVASHPTSPYCYLHFSTTFEEVQRRQSKYHPITSDDLKRMNQYAGSIQKSSQWYLEELANSKIYYFYSNNGEVSLLDVNFKRENFLHLTGIRPVVSGRNAGDFVVDFAEGRGDYNQILVSNSLKEKLQVIPMLEDILDPKSFVLDNLDEVRIAQRLNFSEAIKSKDEDFLLLFKDIGEEHVPASLMKIKRDLKVDVEKTKEKVILAVFRERDGNIEQLSINEDYVKDRGNELQTILKDGLFEEIKLDTTKGIEQITPENTLNSLLLDSATFTQVLDTVYNLGVPGDISKTPEEFHQAWNQYLDYA
;
A
#
# COMPACT_ATOMS: atom_id res chain seq x y z
N SER A 1 -45.56 -13.57 -14.99
CA SER A 1 -45.92 -14.45 -13.87
C SER A 1 -44.68 -14.76 -13.08
N SER A 2 -44.63 -14.36 -11.81
CA SER A 2 -43.55 -14.72 -10.88
C SER A 2 -43.59 -16.22 -10.60
N HIS A 3 -42.45 -16.88 -10.71
CA HIS A 3 -42.31 -18.30 -10.39
C HIS A 3 -42.40 -18.45 -8.86
N PHE A 4 -43.30 -19.30 -8.36
CA PHE A 4 -43.37 -19.59 -6.94
C PHE A 4 -42.18 -20.50 -6.57
N PRO A 5 -41.39 -20.20 -5.53
CA PRO A 5 -40.17 -20.93 -5.23
C PRO A 5 -40.46 -22.33 -4.67
N ASP A 6 -39.49 -23.23 -4.80
CA ASP A 6 -39.54 -24.53 -4.15
C ASP A 6 -39.47 -24.34 -2.62
N THR A 7 -40.43 -24.95 -1.92
CA THR A 7 -40.59 -24.85 -0.45
C THR A 7 -40.35 -26.20 0.24
N SER A 8 -39.83 -27.19 -0.49
CA SER A 8 -39.54 -28.55 0.01
C SER A 8 -38.59 -28.59 1.21
N HIS A 9 -37.78 -27.54 1.39
CA HIS A 9 -36.83 -27.39 2.50
C HIS A 9 -37.39 -26.66 3.72
N LEU A 10 -38.62 -26.13 3.66
CA LEU A 10 -39.24 -25.34 4.75
C LEU A 10 -40.12 -26.22 5.65
N SER A 11 -40.33 -25.76 6.90
CA SER A 11 -41.32 -26.38 7.78
C SER A 11 -42.73 -26.17 7.23
N PRO A 12 -43.72 -27.04 7.57
CA PRO A 12 -45.08 -26.91 7.07
C PRO A 12 -45.72 -25.54 7.36
N GLU A 13 -45.44 -24.97 8.55
CA GLU A 13 -45.95 -23.67 8.97
C GLU A 13 -45.32 -22.53 8.14
N ASP A 14 -44.00 -22.58 7.92
CA ASP A 14 -43.28 -21.59 7.11
C ASP A 14 -43.67 -21.65 5.63
N ALA A 15 -43.89 -22.84 5.10
CA ALA A 15 -44.36 -23.04 3.73
C ALA A 15 -45.77 -22.47 3.52
N THR A 16 -46.68 -22.65 4.48
CA THR A 16 -48.02 -22.02 4.45
C THR A 16 -47.93 -20.51 4.54
N TRP A 17 -47.09 -19.99 5.44
CA TRP A 17 -46.91 -18.55 5.59
C TRP A 17 -46.35 -17.93 4.31
N LEU A 18 -45.33 -18.53 3.70
CA LEU A 18 -44.72 -18.04 2.46
C LEU A 18 -45.73 -18.02 1.31
N LYS A 19 -46.62 -19.02 1.24
CA LYS A 19 -47.65 -19.14 0.21
C LYS A 19 -48.74 -18.09 0.33
N GLU A 20 -49.13 -17.74 1.55
CA GLU A 20 -50.12 -16.69 1.81
C GLU A 20 -49.55 -15.29 1.56
N ASN A 21 -48.25 -15.10 1.76
CA ASN A 21 -47.61 -13.79 1.72
C ASN A 21 -46.78 -13.53 0.47
N TRP A 22 -46.59 -14.52 -0.42
CA TRP A 22 -45.73 -14.42 -1.62
C TRP A 22 -46.00 -13.19 -2.48
N ASN A 23 -47.28 -12.89 -2.73
CA ASN A 23 -47.68 -11.75 -3.56
C ASN A 23 -47.54 -10.40 -2.85
N ASN A 24 -47.25 -10.40 -1.54
CA ASN A 24 -47.03 -9.21 -0.71
C ASN A 24 -45.55 -9.00 -0.37
N ILE A 25 -44.67 -9.95 -0.72
CA ILE A 25 -43.22 -9.81 -0.53
C ILE A 25 -42.67 -8.99 -1.71
N GLY A 26 -42.46 -7.70 -1.49
CA GLY A 26 -41.71 -6.85 -2.40
C GLY A 26 -40.21 -6.95 -2.10
N PHE A 27 -39.45 -7.63 -2.96
CA PHE A 27 -37.99 -7.52 -2.94
C PHE A 27 -37.61 -6.18 -3.59
N SER A 28 -37.31 -5.17 -2.77
CA SER A 28 -36.59 -4.00 -3.26
C SER A 28 -35.10 -4.34 -3.25
N VAL A 29 -34.59 -4.83 -4.37
CA VAL A 29 -33.15 -4.79 -4.62
C VAL A 29 -32.84 -3.33 -4.91
N GLU A 30 -32.11 -2.66 -4.01
CA GLU A 30 -31.57 -1.34 -4.31
C GLU A 30 -30.75 -1.45 -5.60
N SER A 31 -31.06 -0.56 -6.55
CA SER A 31 -30.34 -0.51 -7.82
C SER A 31 -28.87 -0.20 -7.53
N ARG A 32 -27.94 -0.98 -8.11
CA ARG A 32 -26.49 -0.72 -8.08
C ARG A 32 -26.22 0.78 -8.26
N LYS A 33 -25.56 1.42 -7.30
CA LYS A 33 -24.93 2.72 -7.54
C LYS A 33 -23.65 2.44 -8.33
N GLN A 34 -23.63 2.80 -9.60
CA GLN A 34 -22.42 2.71 -10.40
C GLN A 34 -21.67 4.04 -10.21
N MET A 35 -20.45 3.95 -9.69
CA MET A 35 -19.62 5.12 -9.43
C MET A 35 -18.81 5.40 -10.69
N VAL A 36 -19.12 6.52 -11.34
CA VAL A 36 -18.55 6.90 -12.63
C VAL A 36 -17.83 8.23 -12.45
N ILE A 37 -16.68 8.36 -13.10
CA ILE A 37 -15.94 9.61 -13.17
C ILE A 37 -16.42 10.35 -14.41
N ASP A 38 -17.02 11.51 -14.17
CA ASP A 38 -17.59 12.35 -15.20
C ASP A 38 -16.51 12.92 -16.14
N SER A 39 -16.97 13.48 -17.26
CA SER A 39 -16.11 14.06 -18.32
C SER A 39 -15.19 15.18 -17.81
N ASP A 40 -15.54 15.80 -16.69
CA ASP A 40 -14.77 16.84 -16.00
C ASP A 40 -13.83 16.29 -14.91
N LYS A 41 -13.69 14.96 -14.82
CA LYS A 41 -12.89 14.20 -13.85
C LYS A 41 -13.43 14.22 -12.42
N THR A 42 -14.70 14.55 -12.21
CA THR A 42 -15.34 14.46 -10.90
C THR A 42 -15.95 13.07 -10.67
N VAL A 43 -15.88 12.54 -9.44
CA VAL A 43 -16.59 11.29 -9.09
C VAL A 43 -18.08 11.63 -8.89
N THR A 44 -18.95 11.06 -9.72
CA THR A 44 -20.40 11.20 -9.60
C THR A 44 -21.08 9.84 -9.45
N TYR A 45 -22.24 9.86 -8.78
CA TYR A 45 -23.00 8.66 -8.44
C TYR A 45 -24.26 8.64 -9.29
N GLU A 46 -24.25 7.89 -10.39
CA GLU A 46 -25.45 7.74 -11.20
C GLU A 46 -26.36 6.64 -10.61
N LYS A 47 -27.61 7.01 -10.36
CA LYS A 47 -28.69 6.05 -10.13
C LYS A 47 -29.14 5.53 -11.49
N PRO A 48 -29.20 4.20 -11.74
CA PRO A 48 -29.67 3.67 -13.01
C PRO A 48 -31.08 4.19 -13.29
N SER A 49 -31.24 4.84 -14.45
CA SER A 49 -32.54 5.31 -14.90
C SER A 49 -33.36 4.10 -15.39
N ASN A 50 -34.49 3.83 -14.73
CA ASN A 50 -35.48 2.88 -15.23
C ASN A 50 -35.96 3.34 -16.62
N PRO A 51 -35.97 2.47 -17.65
CA PRO A 51 -36.58 2.79 -18.92
C PRO A 51 -38.09 2.56 -18.81
N LEU A 52 -38.83 3.53 -18.30
CA LEU A 52 -40.26 3.66 -18.61
C LEU A 52 -40.67 5.13 -18.44
N GLY A 53 -40.94 5.78 -19.56
CA GLY A 53 -41.36 7.17 -19.59
C GLY A 53 -42.75 7.36 -18.99
N ASP A 54 -42.91 8.43 -18.21
CA ASP A 54 -44.12 9.25 -18.26
C ASP A 54 -43.69 10.71 -18.06
N GLY A 55 -44.06 11.54 -19.03
CA GLY A 55 -43.66 12.93 -19.11
C GLY A 55 -44.52 13.78 -18.18
N ARG A 56 -43.87 14.64 -17.41
CA ARG A 56 -44.42 15.90 -16.86
C ARG A 56 -43.26 16.82 -16.47
N GLU A 57 -42.99 17.82 -17.29
CA GLU A 57 -42.16 18.98 -16.94
C GLU A 57 -42.74 19.72 -15.73
N PRO A 58 -41.88 20.37 -14.94
CA PRO A 58 -42.15 21.78 -14.64
C PRO A 58 -40.90 22.69 -14.76
N LYS A 59 -41.05 23.66 -15.67
CA LYS A 59 -40.60 25.07 -15.68
C LYS A 59 -39.43 25.51 -14.77
N LYS A 60 -38.41 26.04 -15.46
CA LYS A 60 -37.37 26.99 -15.02
C LYS A 60 -37.94 28.17 -14.20
N GLN A 61 -37.21 28.56 -13.15
CA GLN A 61 -37.11 29.97 -12.78
C GLN A 61 -35.71 30.30 -12.24
N ILE A 62 -35.01 31.12 -13.03
CA ILE A 62 -33.76 31.82 -12.72
C ILE A 62 -34.16 33.12 -12.02
N GLN A 63 -33.51 33.47 -10.91
CA GLN A 63 -33.46 34.87 -10.45
C GLN A 63 -32.02 35.24 -10.08
N SER A 64 -31.43 36.00 -10.98
CA SER A 64 -30.22 36.80 -10.83
C SER A 64 -30.51 38.00 -9.94
N THR A 65 -29.53 38.40 -9.13
CA THR A 65 -29.47 39.77 -8.59
C THR A 65 -28.12 40.35 -8.99
N GLU A 66 -28.14 41.39 -9.82
CA GLU A 66 -26.99 42.16 -10.30
C GLU A 66 -27.23 43.64 -9.93
N LYS A 67 -26.23 44.30 -9.31
CA LYS A 67 -25.67 45.58 -9.80
C LYS A 67 -24.45 46.07 -9.00
N ALA A 68 -23.47 46.51 -9.78
CA ALA A 68 -22.10 46.99 -9.56
C ALA A 68 -22.04 48.51 -9.16
N PRO A 69 -20.92 49.31 -9.26
CA PRO A 69 -19.60 49.05 -9.90
C PRO A 69 -18.29 49.65 -9.28
N GLU A 70 -17.18 49.22 -9.92
CA GLU A 70 -15.78 49.67 -10.10
C GLU A 70 -15.17 50.96 -9.51
N ASN A 71 -13.88 50.86 -9.14
CA ASN A 71 -12.68 51.53 -9.72
C ASN A 71 -11.45 51.17 -8.83
N SER A 72 -10.17 51.15 -9.19
CA SER A 72 -9.33 51.06 -10.40
C SER A 72 -7.86 51.21 -9.94
N GLN A 73 -6.92 50.59 -10.68
CA GLN A 73 -5.48 50.94 -10.84
C GLN A 73 -4.46 50.52 -9.74
N GLU A 74 -3.50 49.63 -10.05
CA GLU A 74 -2.10 49.86 -10.54
C GLU A 74 -1.16 50.31 -9.41
N GLN A 75 0.14 50.00 -9.30
CA GLN A 75 1.15 49.14 -9.93
C GLN A 75 2.38 49.26 -9.00
N MET A 76 3.21 48.21 -8.93
CA MET A 76 4.67 48.24 -8.76
C MET A 76 5.33 48.95 -7.55
N ASN A 77 6.14 48.21 -6.79
CA ASN A 77 7.61 48.31 -6.89
C ASN A 77 8.31 47.31 -5.95
N ASP A 78 9.04 46.38 -6.56
CA ASP A 78 10.21 45.75 -5.97
C ASP A 78 11.32 46.78 -5.77
N ARG A 79 12.08 46.66 -4.68
CA ARG A 79 13.50 47.03 -4.64
C ARG A 79 14.20 46.34 -3.46
N ALA A 80 15.05 45.39 -3.81
CA ALA A 80 16.21 45.02 -3.00
C ALA A 80 17.22 46.19 -2.97
N SER A 81 17.88 46.43 -1.83
CA SER A 81 19.26 46.93 -1.79
C SER A 81 19.85 46.75 -0.40
N GLY A 82 21.02 46.12 -0.33
CA GLY A 82 21.82 45.94 0.88
C GLY A 82 22.51 47.23 1.35
N GLY A 83 23.14 47.13 2.52
CA GLY A 83 23.99 48.15 3.10
C GLY A 83 24.68 47.63 4.36
N GLU A 84 25.98 47.41 4.26
CA GLU A 84 26.90 47.02 5.35
C GLU A 84 27.22 48.21 6.28
N GLY A 85 27.57 47.90 7.54
CA GLY A 85 28.53 48.66 8.36
C GLY A 85 27.99 49.82 9.21
N TYR A 86 28.08 49.72 10.54
CA TYR A 86 29.18 50.29 11.35
C TYR A 86 28.81 50.32 12.84
N SER A 87 29.79 49.95 13.66
CA SER A 87 29.81 49.93 15.12
C SER A 87 29.41 51.28 15.75
N GLN A 88 28.58 51.24 16.79
CA GLN A 88 28.58 52.29 17.80
C GLN A 88 29.42 51.86 19.00
N HIS A 89 30.39 52.71 19.31
CA HIS A 89 31.17 52.74 20.53
C HIS A 89 30.35 53.41 21.65
N ASP A 90 30.66 53.01 22.88
CA ASP A 90 30.35 53.69 24.16
C ASP A 90 28.94 53.52 24.74
N ALA A 91 28.73 52.39 25.40
CA ALA A 91 27.76 52.29 26.51
C ALA A 91 28.53 52.26 27.83
N VAL A 92 28.65 53.44 28.46
CA VAL A 92 29.11 53.62 29.83
C VAL A 92 27.93 53.33 30.76
N GLY A 93 28.05 52.27 31.56
CA GLY A 93 27.01 51.91 32.52
C GLY A 93 27.19 50.50 33.11
N SER A 94 28.36 50.19 33.66
CA SER A 94 28.50 49.03 34.55
C SER A 94 28.07 49.44 35.96
N ALA A 95 26.91 48.95 36.41
CA ALA A 95 26.65 48.77 37.82
C ALA A 95 27.04 47.32 38.16
N GLU A 96 28.00 47.16 39.07
CA GLU A 96 28.33 45.87 39.70
C GLU A 96 27.08 45.27 40.35
N PRO A 97 26.79 43.97 40.18
CA PRO A 97 25.73 43.33 40.92
C PRO A 97 26.20 43.06 42.35
N GLU A 98 25.52 43.67 43.32
CA GLU A 98 25.60 43.33 44.75
C GLU A 98 25.24 41.85 44.97
N ALA A 99 26.07 41.17 45.75
CA ALA A 99 25.85 39.79 46.15
C ALA A 99 24.72 39.71 47.20
N GLU A 100 23.48 39.58 46.76
CA GLU A 100 22.36 39.19 47.62
C GLU A 100 22.35 37.66 47.82
N LEU A 101 22.95 37.21 48.93
CA LEU A 101 22.98 35.81 49.40
C LEU A 101 21.62 35.29 49.92
N SER A 102 20.50 35.61 49.28
CA SER A 102 19.19 35.08 49.72
C SER A 102 18.09 35.03 48.65
N ALA A 103 18.44 34.91 47.36
CA ALA A 103 17.48 34.48 46.35
C ALA A 103 17.43 32.95 46.34
N THR A 104 16.50 32.38 47.10
CA THR A 104 16.05 31.00 46.91
C THR A 104 15.43 30.91 45.51
N PHE A 105 16.27 30.62 44.52
CA PHE A 105 15.80 30.16 43.22
C PHE A 105 15.22 28.78 43.45
N GLU A 106 13.90 28.70 43.62
CA GLU A 106 13.12 27.48 43.42
C GLU A 106 13.44 26.99 42.00
N GLN A 107 14.45 26.14 41.91
CA GLN A 107 14.81 25.42 40.71
C GLN A 107 13.67 24.41 40.50
N THR A 108 12.57 24.85 39.88
CA THR A 108 11.55 23.95 39.35
C THR A 108 12.15 23.27 38.11
N VAL A 109 13.22 22.51 38.29
CA VAL A 109 13.63 21.49 37.35
C VAL A 109 12.56 20.43 37.47
N ALA A 110 11.57 20.52 36.58
CA ALA A 110 10.63 19.45 36.35
C ALA A 110 11.47 18.22 35.97
N SER A 111 11.74 17.39 36.97
CA SER A 111 12.42 16.10 36.88
C SER A 111 11.42 15.11 36.28
N HIS A 112 10.97 15.41 35.06
CA HIS A 112 10.57 14.35 34.17
C HIS A 112 11.88 13.64 33.80
N PRO A 113 12.05 12.35 34.13
CA PRO A 113 13.16 11.61 33.58
C PRO A 113 12.99 11.63 32.06
N THR A 114 13.79 12.41 31.36
CA THR A 114 13.93 12.29 29.92
C THR A 114 14.49 10.90 29.71
N SER A 115 13.63 9.93 29.35
CA SER A 115 14.11 8.62 28.92
C SER A 115 15.21 8.88 27.89
N PRO A 116 16.43 8.34 28.04
CA PRO A 116 17.47 8.54 27.05
C PRO A 116 16.92 8.01 25.74
N TYR A 117 16.74 8.88 24.75
CA TYR A 117 16.45 8.45 23.38
C TYR A 117 17.66 7.63 22.93
N CYS A 118 17.50 6.30 22.89
CA CYS A 118 18.52 5.41 22.38
C CYS A 118 18.58 5.60 20.86
N TYR A 119 19.64 6.22 20.37
CA TYR A 119 19.90 6.31 18.94
C TYR A 119 20.31 4.94 18.40
N LEU A 120 19.64 4.51 17.34
CA LEU A 120 19.96 3.26 16.66
C LEU A 120 21.41 3.27 16.20
N HIS A 121 22.12 2.22 16.60
CA HIS A 121 23.47 1.94 16.12
C HIS A 121 23.59 0.44 15.89
N PHE A 122 23.95 0.06 14.67
CA PHE A 122 24.18 -1.33 14.30
C PHE A 122 25.59 -1.78 14.66
N SER A 123 25.69 -2.93 15.30
CA SER A 123 26.95 -3.63 15.59
C SER A 123 26.79 -5.13 15.39
N THR A 124 27.90 -5.80 15.12
CA THR A 124 27.91 -7.25 14.89
C THR A 124 29.28 -7.86 15.18
N THR A 125 29.29 -9.13 15.59
CA THR A 125 30.50 -9.94 15.76
C THR A 125 30.95 -10.62 14.47
N PHE A 126 30.22 -10.43 13.36
CA PHE A 126 30.47 -11.08 12.06
C PHE A 126 30.50 -12.62 12.14
N GLU A 127 29.67 -13.20 13.01
CA GLU A 127 29.53 -14.65 13.05
C GLU A 127 29.00 -15.17 11.71
N GLU A 128 29.49 -16.34 11.29
CA GLU A 128 29.09 -16.94 10.02
C GLU A 128 27.58 -17.24 10.00
N VAL A 129 26.90 -16.69 9.00
CA VAL A 129 25.49 -16.99 8.78
C VAL A 129 25.36 -18.36 8.13
N GLN A 130 24.81 -19.32 8.87
CA GLN A 130 24.66 -20.71 8.40
C GLN A 130 23.66 -20.88 7.25
N ARG A 131 22.71 -19.94 7.09
CA ARG A 131 21.67 -20.00 6.06
C ARG A 131 21.97 -19.00 4.93
N ARG A 132 22.22 -19.52 3.73
CA ARG A 132 22.29 -18.71 2.51
C ARG A 132 20.88 -18.43 1.98
N GLN A 133 20.61 -17.18 1.61
CA GLN A 133 19.39 -16.76 0.95
C GLN A 133 19.77 -16.07 -0.36
N SER A 134 19.26 -16.51 -1.51
CA SER A 134 19.71 -16.04 -2.83
C SER A 134 19.73 -14.50 -3.00
N LYS A 135 18.83 -13.77 -2.32
CA LYS A 135 18.68 -12.30 -2.41
C LYS A 135 19.45 -11.53 -1.32
N TYR A 136 20.07 -12.23 -0.38
CA TYR A 136 20.77 -11.65 0.76
C TYR A 136 22.19 -12.21 0.88
N HIS A 137 23.09 -11.40 1.42
CA HIS A 137 24.44 -11.84 1.78
C HIS A 137 24.74 -11.54 3.25
N PRO A 138 25.70 -12.25 3.85
CA PRO A 138 26.26 -11.85 5.15
C PRO A 138 26.74 -10.40 5.09
N ILE A 139 26.50 -9.67 6.18
CA ILE A 139 26.90 -8.27 6.32
C ILE A 139 28.42 -8.12 6.16
N THR A 140 28.85 -7.09 5.42
CA THR A 140 30.26 -6.66 5.33
C THR A 140 30.49 -5.39 6.14
N SER A 141 31.75 -5.03 6.39
CA SER A 141 32.09 -3.76 7.06
C SER A 141 31.55 -2.53 6.32
N ASP A 142 31.51 -2.57 4.99
CA ASP A 142 30.96 -1.49 4.17
C ASP A 142 29.44 -1.37 4.30
N ASP A 143 28.74 -2.51 4.39
CA ASP A 143 27.29 -2.53 4.66
C ASP A 143 27.01 -1.97 6.04
N LEU A 144 27.74 -2.41 7.07
CA LEU A 144 27.57 -1.93 8.44
C LEU A 144 27.77 -0.42 8.55
N LYS A 145 28.84 0.10 7.92
CA LYS A 145 29.09 1.55 7.84
C LYS A 145 27.93 2.26 7.17
N ARG A 146 27.40 1.72 6.06
CA ARG A 146 26.25 2.30 5.35
C ARG A 146 24.99 2.26 6.20
N MET A 147 24.68 1.14 6.85
CA MET A 147 23.54 1.02 7.76
C MET A 147 23.61 2.09 8.86
N ASN A 148 24.78 2.31 9.45
CA ASN A 148 24.98 3.33 10.47
C ASN A 148 24.88 4.77 9.94
N GLN A 149 25.22 5.03 8.68
CA GLN A 149 24.96 6.33 8.04
C GLN A 149 23.47 6.65 7.92
N TYR A 150 22.63 5.62 7.74
CA TYR A 150 21.18 5.75 7.62
C TYR A 150 20.44 5.40 8.93
N ALA A 151 21.13 5.14 10.05
CA ALA A 151 20.51 4.60 11.25
C ALA A 151 19.41 5.50 11.83
N GLY A 152 19.62 6.82 11.85
CA GLY A 152 18.58 7.77 12.28
C GLY A 152 17.33 7.70 11.40
N SER A 153 17.50 7.58 10.09
CA SER A 153 16.38 7.41 9.16
C SER A 153 15.69 6.05 9.33
N ILE A 154 16.46 4.97 9.49
CA ILE A 154 15.90 3.63 9.73
C ILE A 154 15.07 3.63 11.02
N GLN A 155 15.58 4.21 12.10
CA GLN A 155 14.87 4.31 13.37
C GLN A 155 13.56 5.10 13.22
N LYS A 156 13.61 6.30 12.62
CA LYS A 156 12.42 7.12 12.38
C LYS A 156 11.39 6.37 11.52
N SER A 157 11.81 5.78 10.41
CA SER A 157 10.93 5.00 9.54
C SER A 157 10.38 3.75 10.23
N SER A 158 11.11 3.15 11.17
CA SER A 158 10.63 2.01 11.97
C SER A 158 9.54 2.42 12.95
N GLN A 159 9.73 3.56 13.63
CA GLN A 159 8.72 4.15 14.53
C GLN A 159 7.45 4.48 13.76
N TRP A 160 7.58 5.25 12.68
CA TRP A 160 6.47 5.61 11.82
C TRP A 160 5.78 4.37 11.23
N TYR A 161 6.52 3.35 10.78
CA TYR A 161 5.92 2.12 10.26
C TYR A 161 5.08 1.39 11.33
N LEU A 162 5.57 1.31 12.56
CA LEU A 162 4.84 0.68 13.67
C LEU A 162 3.57 1.47 14.03
N GLU A 163 3.66 2.79 14.03
CA GLU A 163 2.57 3.70 14.36
C GLU A 163 1.51 3.72 13.25
N GLU A 164 1.93 3.84 11.99
CA GLU A 164 1.02 4.13 10.89
C GLU A 164 0.55 2.92 10.09
N LEU A 165 1.42 1.91 9.90
CA LEU A 165 1.17 0.82 8.94
C LEU A 165 1.06 -0.56 9.58
N ALA A 166 1.90 -0.87 10.57
CA ALA A 166 1.99 -2.22 11.09
C ALA A 166 0.66 -2.71 11.67
N ASN A 167 0.39 -4.00 11.47
CA ASN A 167 -0.82 -4.69 11.91
C ASN A 167 -2.10 -3.99 11.42
N SER A 168 -2.08 -3.46 10.20
CA SER A 168 -3.24 -2.81 9.62
C SER A 168 -3.41 -3.19 8.14
N LYS A 169 -4.64 -3.08 7.68
CA LYS A 169 -4.98 -3.17 6.26
C LYS A 169 -5.15 -1.76 5.71
N ILE A 170 -4.42 -1.44 4.65
CA ILE A 170 -4.51 -0.16 3.95
C ILE A 170 -5.30 -0.34 2.67
N TYR A 171 -6.28 0.53 2.47
CA TYR A 171 -7.19 0.53 1.34
C TYR A 171 -6.89 1.73 0.45
N TYR A 172 -6.47 1.46 -0.77
CA TYR A 172 -6.24 2.44 -1.82
C TYR A 172 -7.42 2.43 -2.79
N PHE A 173 -8.30 3.43 -2.69
CA PHE A 173 -9.29 3.66 -3.74
C PHE A 173 -8.62 4.39 -4.89
N TYR A 174 -8.77 3.90 -6.11
CA TYR A 174 -8.14 4.50 -7.28
C TYR A 174 -9.08 4.55 -8.49
N SER A 175 -8.82 5.49 -9.38
CA SER A 175 -9.53 5.62 -10.65
C SER A 175 -8.99 4.64 -11.68
N ASN A 176 -9.85 3.77 -12.19
CA ASN A 176 -9.55 2.84 -13.27
C ASN A 176 -10.52 3.03 -14.42
N ASN A 177 -10.05 3.65 -15.51
CA ASN A 177 -10.86 3.88 -16.72
C ASN A 177 -12.19 4.61 -16.49
N GLY A 178 -12.25 5.46 -15.47
CA GLY A 178 -13.46 6.19 -15.12
C GLY A 178 -14.34 5.47 -14.10
N GLU A 179 -14.02 4.25 -13.71
CA GLU A 179 -14.64 3.57 -12.58
C GLU A 179 -13.70 3.64 -11.38
N VAL A 180 -14.19 3.24 -10.20
CA VAL A 180 -13.37 3.17 -9.00
C VAL A 180 -13.09 1.74 -8.63
N SER A 181 -11.82 1.47 -8.41
CA SER A 181 -11.28 0.19 -8.02
C SER A 181 -10.62 0.30 -6.65
N LEU A 182 -10.36 -0.85 -6.03
CA LEU A 182 -9.81 -0.94 -4.68
C LEU A 182 -8.61 -1.89 -4.66
N LEU A 183 -7.51 -1.40 -4.13
CA LEU A 183 -6.34 -2.20 -3.76
C LEU A 183 -6.25 -2.24 -2.22
N ASP A 184 -6.41 -3.42 -1.62
CA ASP A 184 -6.22 -3.62 -0.19
C ASP A 184 -4.93 -4.38 0.11
N VAL A 185 -4.11 -3.84 1.01
CA VAL A 185 -2.78 -4.33 1.34
C VAL A 185 -2.64 -4.54 2.85
N ASN A 186 -2.21 -5.73 3.25
CA ASN A 186 -1.97 -6.09 4.64
C ASN A 186 -0.52 -5.82 5.05
N PHE A 187 -0.31 -4.84 5.94
CA PHE A 187 0.99 -4.44 6.44
C PHE A 187 1.30 -5.12 7.77
N LYS A 188 2.14 -6.16 7.76
CA LYS A 188 2.57 -6.89 8.97
C LYS A 188 3.94 -6.40 9.43
N ARG A 189 4.23 -6.50 10.73
CA ARG A 189 5.50 -6.05 11.32
C ARG A 189 6.73 -6.62 10.60
N GLU A 190 6.66 -7.89 10.21
CA GLU A 190 7.72 -8.58 9.50
C GLU A 190 8.02 -8.03 8.10
N ASN A 191 7.05 -7.40 7.43
CA ASN A 191 7.26 -6.86 6.08
C ASN A 191 8.33 -5.76 6.06
N PHE A 192 8.49 -5.02 7.16
CA PHE A 192 9.44 -3.92 7.26
C PHE A 192 10.90 -4.32 6.96
N LEU A 193 11.31 -5.55 7.34
CA LEU A 193 12.67 -6.03 7.06
C LEU A 193 12.93 -6.24 5.58
N HIS A 194 11.89 -6.52 4.79
CA HIS A 194 12.00 -6.59 3.33
C HIS A 194 12.10 -5.21 2.68
N LEU A 195 11.50 -4.19 3.30
CA LEU A 195 11.55 -2.80 2.84
C LEU A 195 12.95 -2.20 3.07
N THR A 196 13.53 -2.41 4.26
CA THR A 196 14.89 -1.97 4.60
C THR A 196 15.96 -2.85 3.95
N GLY A 197 15.69 -4.14 3.79
CA GLY A 197 16.68 -5.12 3.35
C GLY A 197 17.67 -5.50 4.45
N ILE A 198 17.37 -5.23 5.72
CA ILE A 198 18.21 -5.59 6.87
C ILE A 198 17.51 -6.72 7.63
N ARG A 199 18.20 -7.83 7.84
CA ARG A 199 17.64 -9.02 8.49
C ARG A 199 18.60 -9.57 9.54
N PRO A 200 18.45 -9.17 10.80
CA PRO A 200 19.14 -9.83 11.90
C PRO A 200 18.71 -11.30 12.02
N VAL A 201 19.62 -12.15 12.48
CA VAL A 201 19.38 -13.57 12.71
C VAL A 201 19.64 -13.86 14.18
N VAL A 202 18.56 -14.02 14.94
CA VAL A 202 18.59 -14.37 16.36
C VAL A 202 17.67 -15.55 16.61
N SER A 203 18.21 -16.61 17.21
CA SER A 203 17.45 -17.83 17.52
C SER A 203 16.23 -17.51 18.39
N GLY A 204 15.06 -18.03 17.99
CA GLY A 204 13.81 -17.88 18.74
C GLY A 204 13.11 -16.53 18.60
N ARG A 205 13.61 -15.62 17.75
CA ARG A 205 12.95 -14.33 17.46
C ARG A 205 12.34 -14.30 16.06
N ASN A 206 11.23 -13.58 15.94
CA ASN A 206 10.50 -13.42 14.69
C ASN A 206 10.95 -12.16 13.94
N ALA A 207 10.73 -12.14 12.63
CA ALA A 207 11.09 -10.99 11.79
C ALA A 207 10.43 -9.68 12.26
N GLY A 208 9.17 -9.74 12.72
CA GLY A 208 8.44 -8.58 13.24
C GLY A 208 9.00 -8.02 14.56
N ASP A 209 9.85 -8.75 15.29
CA ASP A 209 10.45 -8.25 16.53
C ASP A 209 11.53 -7.19 16.25
N PHE A 210 12.22 -7.31 15.11
CA PHE A 210 13.36 -6.45 14.80
C PHE A 210 12.96 -5.04 14.36
N VAL A 211 11.76 -4.83 13.83
CA VAL A 211 11.28 -3.45 13.57
C VAL A 211 11.09 -2.68 14.88
N VAL A 212 10.66 -3.36 15.96
CA VAL A 212 10.57 -2.75 17.30
C VAL A 212 11.96 -2.49 17.86
N ASP A 213 12.90 -3.41 17.69
CA ASP A 213 14.29 -3.15 18.05
C ASP A 213 14.84 -1.90 17.37
N PHE A 214 14.63 -1.75 16.06
CA PHE A 214 15.12 -0.59 15.31
C PHE A 214 14.46 0.71 15.79
N ALA A 215 13.14 0.69 16.03
CA ALA A 215 12.40 1.84 16.57
C ALA A 215 12.89 2.27 17.96
N GLU A 216 13.25 1.29 18.80
CA GLU A 216 13.75 1.49 20.17
C GLU A 216 15.27 1.68 20.24
N GLY A 217 15.95 1.76 19.09
CA GLY A 217 17.39 2.04 19.00
C GLY A 217 18.32 0.85 19.25
N ARG A 218 17.79 -0.38 19.24
CA ARG A 218 18.57 -1.62 19.38
C ARG A 218 19.08 -2.13 18.03
N GLY A 219 20.40 -2.20 17.90
CA GLY A 219 21.06 -2.63 16.66
C GLY A 219 22.18 -3.66 16.82
N ASP A 220 22.38 -4.23 18.01
CA ASP A 220 23.47 -5.18 18.27
C ASP A 220 23.05 -6.63 18.00
N TYR A 221 23.68 -7.27 17.00
CA TYR A 221 23.34 -8.63 16.58
C TYR A 221 24.57 -9.41 16.11
N ASN A 222 24.73 -10.65 16.57
CA ASN A 222 25.84 -11.52 16.15
C ASN A 222 25.84 -11.82 14.64
N GLN A 223 24.66 -11.97 14.05
CA GLN A 223 24.46 -12.37 12.65
C GLN A 223 23.47 -11.43 11.98
N ILE A 224 23.88 -10.82 10.87
CA ILE A 224 23.02 -9.96 10.04
C ILE A 224 23.15 -10.37 8.57
N LEU A 225 22.00 -10.57 7.94
CA LEU A 225 21.88 -10.69 6.49
C LEU A 225 21.41 -9.35 5.93
N VAL A 226 21.98 -8.95 4.80
CA VAL A 226 21.61 -7.72 4.09
C VAL A 226 21.25 -8.01 2.63
N SER A 227 20.27 -7.28 2.11
CA SER A 227 19.84 -7.40 0.72
C SER A 227 20.94 -6.96 -0.24
N ASN A 228 21.05 -7.63 -1.39
CA ASN A 228 21.91 -7.18 -2.49
C ASN A 228 21.58 -5.74 -2.97
N SER A 229 20.37 -5.25 -2.65
CA SER A 229 19.90 -3.90 -2.98
C SER A 229 19.84 -2.96 -1.76
N LEU A 230 20.61 -3.24 -0.70
CA LEU A 230 20.58 -2.49 0.57
C LEU A 230 20.71 -0.98 0.34
N LYS A 231 21.72 -0.57 -0.45
CA LYS A 231 21.99 0.85 -0.71
C LYS A 231 20.77 1.58 -1.28
N GLU A 232 20.13 1.01 -2.30
CA GLU A 232 18.95 1.57 -2.93
C GLU A 232 17.78 1.68 -1.95
N LYS A 233 17.54 0.63 -1.16
CA LYS A 233 16.47 0.59 -0.16
C LYS A 233 16.65 1.66 0.91
N LEU A 234 17.86 1.80 1.44
CA LEU A 234 18.19 2.80 2.46
C LEU A 234 18.02 4.25 1.96
N GLN A 235 18.17 4.49 0.65
CA GLN A 235 17.98 5.82 0.08
C GLN A 235 16.51 6.27 0.05
N VAL A 236 15.56 5.34 0.02
CA VAL A 236 14.13 5.64 -0.18
C VAL A 236 13.27 5.25 1.01
N ILE A 237 13.78 4.47 1.98
CA ILE A 237 13.05 4.19 3.22
C ILE A 237 12.58 5.45 3.98
N PRO A 238 13.31 6.59 4.01
CA PRO A 238 12.83 7.79 4.70
C PRO A 238 11.60 8.41 4.01
N MET A 239 11.32 8.02 2.77
CA MET A 239 10.24 8.51 1.92
C MET A 239 9.03 7.56 1.93
N LEU A 240 9.06 6.49 2.73
CA LEU A 240 7.98 5.51 2.77
C LEU A 240 6.62 6.13 3.12
N GLU A 241 6.61 7.26 3.83
CA GLU A 241 5.40 8.02 4.17
C GLU A 241 4.60 8.46 2.92
N ASP A 242 5.27 8.66 1.78
CA ASP A 242 4.63 9.10 0.53
C ASP A 242 3.65 8.07 -0.05
N ILE A 243 3.68 6.80 0.40
CA ILE A 243 2.70 5.81 -0.04
C ILE A 243 1.28 6.14 0.44
N LEU A 244 1.13 7.00 1.45
CA LEU A 244 -0.17 7.44 1.95
C LEU A 244 -0.63 8.75 1.28
N ASP A 245 0.21 9.37 0.45
CA ASP A 245 -0.14 10.60 -0.26
C ASP A 245 -1.08 10.28 -1.43
N PRO A 246 -2.23 10.97 -1.56
CA PRO A 246 -3.19 10.72 -2.64
C PRO A 246 -2.67 11.15 -4.02
N LYS A 247 -1.52 11.84 -4.09
CA LYS A 247 -0.80 12.14 -5.34
C LYS A 247 0.17 11.04 -5.77
N SER A 248 0.33 10.00 -4.97
CA SER A 248 0.97 8.75 -5.42
C SER A 248 0.02 7.99 -6.36
N PHE A 249 0.55 6.98 -7.05
CA PHE A 249 -0.19 6.26 -8.09
C PHE A 249 -0.20 4.76 -7.82
N VAL A 250 -1.32 4.12 -8.12
CA VAL A 250 -1.42 2.66 -8.19
C VAL A 250 -0.97 2.20 -9.57
N LEU A 251 -0.14 1.15 -9.59
CA LEU A 251 0.19 0.37 -10.78
C LEU A 251 -0.45 -1.02 -10.59
N ASP A 252 -1.62 -1.20 -11.17
CA ASP A 252 -2.45 -2.42 -11.06
C ASP A 252 -2.07 -3.51 -12.08
N ASN A 253 -1.16 -3.20 -13.00
CA ASN A 253 -0.55 -4.16 -13.92
C ASN A 253 0.95 -3.86 -14.02
N LEU A 254 1.80 -4.89 -13.82
CA LEU A 254 3.26 -4.78 -13.86
C LEU A 254 3.91 -5.59 -15.01
N ASP A 255 3.16 -5.93 -16.05
CA ASP A 255 3.62 -6.75 -17.18
C ASP A 255 4.78 -6.08 -17.95
N GLU A 256 4.78 -4.76 -18.06
CA GLU A 256 5.87 -4.02 -18.71
C GLU A 256 7.10 -3.88 -17.81
N VAL A 257 6.99 -4.22 -16.52
CA VAL A 257 8.05 -4.08 -15.53
C VAL A 257 8.81 -5.39 -15.37
N ARG A 258 9.91 -5.53 -16.13
CA ARG A 258 10.71 -6.77 -16.21
C ARG A 258 11.13 -7.34 -14.86
N ILE A 259 11.55 -6.48 -13.92
CA ILE A 259 11.97 -6.93 -12.60
C ILE A 259 10.79 -7.39 -11.74
N ALA A 260 9.59 -6.85 -11.97
CA ALA A 260 8.38 -7.26 -11.29
C ALA A 260 7.93 -8.64 -11.75
N GLN A 261 7.93 -8.88 -13.06
CA GLN A 261 7.68 -10.22 -13.63
C GLN A 261 8.68 -11.25 -13.11
N ARG A 262 9.98 -10.97 -13.19
CA ARG A 262 11.02 -11.92 -12.73
C ARG A 262 10.89 -12.28 -11.24
N LEU A 263 10.34 -11.37 -10.44
CA LEU A 263 10.20 -11.55 -9.00
C LEU A 263 8.77 -11.87 -8.57
N ASN A 264 7.84 -12.05 -9.50
CA ASN A 264 6.40 -12.26 -9.28
C ASN A 264 5.82 -11.23 -8.30
N PHE A 265 5.89 -9.95 -8.66
CA PHE A 265 5.14 -8.87 -8.00
C PHE A 265 3.87 -8.60 -8.79
N SER A 266 2.74 -8.47 -8.11
CA SER A 266 1.41 -8.29 -8.72
C SER A 266 1.15 -6.81 -9.03
N GLU A 267 1.27 -5.97 -8.01
CA GLU A 267 0.91 -4.55 -8.08
C GLU A 267 1.94 -3.69 -7.33
N ALA A 268 1.84 -2.38 -7.52
CA ALA A 268 2.71 -1.44 -6.82
C ALA A 268 2.04 -0.09 -6.50
N ILE A 269 2.58 0.59 -5.50
CA ILE A 269 2.42 2.05 -5.36
C ILE A 269 3.69 2.72 -5.90
N LYS A 270 3.52 3.65 -6.85
CA LYS A 270 4.55 4.60 -7.28
C LYS A 270 4.42 5.88 -6.46
N SER A 271 5.52 6.29 -5.82
CA SER A 271 5.56 7.53 -5.04
C SER A 271 5.30 8.77 -5.90
N LYS A 272 4.65 9.79 -5.34
CA LYS A 272 4.33 11.07 -6.01
C LYS A 272 5.53 11.74 -6.71
N ASP A 273 6.71 11.69 -6.10
CA ASP A 273 7.93 12.32 -6.62
C ASP A 273 8.73 11.38 -7.56
N GLU A 274 8.15 10.23 -7.92
CA GLU A 274 8.74 9.19 -8.77
C GLU A 274 10.07 8.61 -8.27
N ASP A 275 10.34 8.70 -6.97
CA ASP A 275 11.59 8.23 -6.40
C ASP A 275 11.62 6.71 -6.16
N PHE A 276 10.48 6.08 -5.88
CA PHE A 276 10.41 4.65 -5.59
C PHE A 276 9.09 3.98 -5.98
N LEU A 277 9.14 2.64 -6.01
CA LEU A 277 8.00 1.73 -6.03
C LEU A 277 7.95 0.95 -4.72
N LEU A 278 6.76 0.88 -4.11
CA LEU A 278 6.43 -0.15 -3.13
C LEU A 278 5.74 -1.30 -3.85
N LEU A 279 6.41 -2.44 -3.95
CA LEU A 279 5.96 -3.61 -4.69
C LEU A 279 5.26 -4.61 -3.77
N PHE A 280 4.14 -5.16 -4.25
CA PHE A 280 3.30 -6.12 -3.53
C PHE A 280 3.44 -7.54 -4.07
N LYS A 281 3.18 -8.49 -3.18
CA LYS A 281 3.04 -9.91 -3.50
C LYS A 281 1.73 -10.43 -2.97
N ASP A 282 1.17 -11.39 -3.69
CA ASP A 282 -0.01 -12.11 -3.26
C ASP A 282 0.44 -13.29 -2.38
N ILE A 283 -0.13 -13.38 -1.18
CA ILE A 283 0.02 -14.51 -0.28
C ILE A 283 -1.39 -15.01 0.04
N GLY A 284 -1.84 -16.02 -0.71
CA GLY A 284 -3.24 -16.43 -0.69
C GLY A 284 -4.10 -15.32 -1.30
N GLU A 285 -5.05 -14.81 -0.52
CA GLU A 285 -5.94 -13.71 -0.92
C GLU A 285 -5.45 -12.33 -0.41
N GLU A 286 -4.28 -12.28 0.24
CA GLU A 286 -3.74 -11.04 0.80
C GLU A 286 -2.62 -10.45 -0.07
N HIS A 287 -2.72 -9.17 -0.41
CA HIS A 287 -1.57 -8.41 -0.90
C HIS A 287 -0.70 -7.99 0.28
N VAL A 288 0.62 -8.22 0.20
CA VAL A 288 1.56 -7.79 1.24
C VAL A 288 2.73 -6.99 0.66
N PRO A 289 3.27 -5.99 1.40
CA PRO A 289 4.49 -5.29 1.01
C PRO A 289 5.68 -6.23 0.97
N ALA A 290 6.32 -6.31 -0.19
CA ALA A 290 7.39 -7.28 -0.43
C ALA A 290 8.72 -6.62 -0.80
N SER A 291 8.72 -5.44 -1.42
CA SER A 291 9.96 -4.73 -1.70
C SER A 291 9.75 -3.24 -1.92
N LEU A 292 10.57 -2.44 -1.24
CA LEU A 292 10.79 -1.04 -1.57
C LEU A 292 11.92 -0.94 -2.60
N MET A 293 11.69 -0.27 -3.73
CA MET A 293 12.65 -0.20 -4.84
C MET A 293 12.78 1.21 -5.40
N LYS A 294 14.00 1.74 -5.41
CA LYS A 294 14.29 3.05 -6.00
C LYS A 294 14.17 3.02 -7.53
N ILE A 295 13.48 4.00 -8.10
CA ILE A 295 13.35 4.17 -9.55
C ILE A 295 14.65 4.76 -10.11
N LYS A 296 15.28 4.05 -11.06
CA LYS A 296 16.51 4.47 -11.76
C LYS A 296 16.54 3.92 -13.18
N ARG A 297 17.11 4.69 -14.12
CA ARG A 297 17.46 4.27 -15.50
C ARG A 297 16.42 3.33 -16.12
N ASP A 298 16.76 2.06 -16.27
CA ASP A 298 15.97 1.02 -16.92
C ASP A 298 14.62 0.79 -16.23
N LEU A 299 14.56 0.86 -14.89
CA LEU A 299 13.28 0.75 -14.19
C LEU A 299 12.35 1.90 -14.55
N LYS A 300 12.89 3.13 -14.70
CA LYS A 300 12.08 4.29 -15.04
C LYS A 300 11.41 4.08 -16.41
N VAL A 301 12.17 3.59 -17.39
CA VAL A 301 11.66 3.29 -18.74
C VAL A 301 10.55 2.23 -18.71
N ASP A 302 10.70 1.20 -17.90
CA ASP A 302 9.68 0.15 -17.79
C ASP A 302 8.42 0.65 -17.06
N VAL A 303 8.58 1.45 -16.01
CA VAL A 303 7.46 2.05 -15.26
C VAL A 303 6.68 3.05 -16.11
N GLU A 304 7.35 3.86 -16.94
CA GLU A 304 6.70 4.84 -17.84
C GLU A 304 5.80 4.19 -18.90
N LYS A 305 5.97 2.89 -19.20
CA LYS A 305 5.07 2.14 -20.09
C LYS A 305 3.81 1.66 -19.38
N THR A 306 3.81 1.67 -18.05
CA THR A 306 2.69 1.23 -17.23
C THR A 306 1.68 2.35 -17.09
N LYS A 307 0.38 2.02 -17.12
CA LYS A 307 -0.67 3.01 -16.94
C LYS A 307 -0.84 3.35 -15.46
N GLU A 308 -0.49 4.57 -15.09
CA GLU A 308 -0.68 5.08 -13.73
C GLU A 308 -2.16 5.29 -13.41
N LYS A 309 -2.59 4.85 -12.23
CA LYS A 309 -3.94 5.05 -11.72
C LYS A 309 -3.92 6.03 -10.55
N VAL A 310 -4.75 7.05 -10.64
CA VAL A 310 -4.83 8.12 -9.64
C VAL A 310 -5.47 7.58 -8.36
N ILE A 311 -4.81 7.76 -7.22
CA ILE A 311 -5.39 7.47 -5.91
C ILE A 311 -6.44 8.54 -5.59
N LEU A 312 -7.64 8.08 -5.26
CA LEU A 312 -8.78 8.90 -4.86
C LEU A 312 -8.80 9.11 -3.34
N ALA A 313 -8.52 8.06 -2.58
CA ALA A 313 -8.50 8.08 -1.12
C ALA A 313 -7.65 6.95 -0.55
N VAL A 314 -7.09 7.16 0.63
CA VAL A 314 -6.39 6.13 1.40
C VAL A 314 -7.04 5.99 2.77
N PHE A 315 -7.46 4.77 3.09
CA PHE A 315 -8.02 4.42 4.41
C PHE A 315 -7.19 3.35 5.08
N ARG A 316 -7.24 3.31 6.41
CA ARG A 316 -6.63 2.29 7.25
C ARG A 316 -7.70 1.58 8.06
N GLU A 317 -7.61 0.27 8.13
CA GLU A 317 -8.33 -0.53 9.12
C GLU A 317 -7.33 -1.18 10.09
N ARG A 318 -7.53 -0.91 11.39
CA ARG A 318 -6.77 -1.52 12.48
C ARG A 318 -7.70 -1.84 13.63
N ASP A 319 -7.67 -3.08 14.10
CA ASP A 319 -8.52 -3.56 15.20
C ASP A 319 -10.02 -3.28 14.98
N GLY A 320 -10.48 -3.40 13.72
CA GLY A 320 -11.85 -3.13 13.30
C GLY A 320 -12.22 -1.64 13.17
N ASN A 321 -11.28 -0.72 13.39
CA ASN A 321 -11.50 0.71 13.24
C ASN A 321 -11.01 1.18 11.87
N ILE A 322 -11.91 1.79 11.09
CA ILE A 322 -11.61 2.39 9.80
C ILE A 322 -11.34 3.89 9.97
N GLU A 323 -10.18 4.33 9.52
CA GLU A 323 -9.72 5.72 9.58
C GLU A 323 -9.35 6.21 8.17
N GLN A 324 -9.73 7.46 7.85
CA GLN A 324 -9.30 8.12 6.62
C GLN A 324 -7.91 8.72 6.83
N LEU A 325 -6.92 8.25 6.06
CA LEU A 325 -5.55 8.76 6.12
C LEU A 325 -5.36 9.94 5.17
N SER A 326 -5.91 9.85 3.96
CA SER A 326 -5.82 10.91 2.97
C SER A 326 -6.93 10.85 1.93
N ILE A 327 -7.15 11.99 1.27
CA ILE A 327 -8.20 12.18 0.27
C ILE A 327 -7.68 13.07 -0.86
N ASN A 328 -8.02 12.71 -2.10
CA ASN A 328 -7.70 13.49 -3.28
C ASN A 328 -8.83 14.50 -3.56
N GLU A 329 -8.72 15.69 -2.97
CA GLU A 329 -9.73 16.76 -3.08
C GLU A 329 -9.94 17.23 -4.54
N ASP A 330 -9.02 16.95 -5.46
CA ASP A 330 -9.20 17.29 -6.87
C ASP A 330 -10.33 16.44 -7.49
N TYR A 331 -10.50 15.20 -7.06
CA TYR A 331 -11.44 14.22 -7.61
C TYR A 331 -12.63 13.93 -6.70
N VAL A 332 -12.43 13.95 -5.38
CA VAL A 332 -13.45 13.57 -4.38
C VAL A 332 -13.92 14.81 -3.64
N LYS A 333 -15.21 15.17 -3.80
CA LYS A 333 -15.79 16.44 -3.25
C LYS A 333 -16.59 16.26 -1.97
N ASP A 334 -17.03 15.05 -1.68
CA ASP A 334 -17.78 14.71 -0.47
C ASP A 334 -16.87 14.46 0.75
N ARG A 335 -15.57 14.76 0.62
CA ARG A 335 -14.51 14.53 1.61
C ARG A 335 -14.29 13.05 1.97
N GLY A 336 -14.72 12.12 1.12
CA GLY A 336 -14.52 10.67 1.29
C GLY A 336 -15.62 9.96 2.06
N ASN A 337 -16.76 10.62 2.35
CA ASN A 337 -17.85 10.04 3.13
C ASN A 337 -18.47 8.79 2.47
N GLU A 338 -18.66 8.82 1.16
CA GLU A 338 -19.23 7.70 0.41
C GLU A 338 -18.26 6.53 0.33
N LEU A 339 -16.96 6.79 0.08
CA LEU A 339 -15.91 5.76 0.10
C LEU A 339 -15.78 5.11 1.48
N GLN A 340 -15.89 5.91 2.55
CA GLN A 340 -15.88 5.39 3.91
C GLN A 340 -17.12 4.51 4.20
N THR A 341 -18.27 4.87 3.63
CA THR A 341 -19.52 4.10 3.77
C THR A 341 -19.39 2.74 3.08
N ILE A 342 -18.83 2.72 1.86
CA ILE A 342 -18.53 1.48 1.13
C ILE A 342 -17.66 0.52 1.95
N LEU A 343 -16.64 1.03 2.66
CA LEU A 343 -15.80 0.20 3.53
C LEU A 343 -16.56 -0.32 4.75
N LYS A 344 -17.34 0.54 5.42
CA LYS A 344 -18.10 0.17 6.63
C LYS A 344 -19.18 -0.86 6.35
N ASP A 345 -19.82 -0.77 5.20
CA ASP A 345 -20.93 -1.64 4.81
C ASP A 345 -20.46 -2.95 4.16
N GLY A 346 -19.14 -3.14 3.98
CA GLY A 346 -18.59 -4.34 3.35
C GLY A 346 -18.86 -4.44 1.84
N LEU A 347 -19.31 -3.36 1.22
CA LEU A 347 -19.72 -3.32 -0.20
C LEU A 347 -18.53 -3.33 -1.17
N PHE A 348 -17.31 -3.33 -0.66
CA PHE A 348 -16.10 -3.31 -1.48
C PHE A 348 -15.79 -4.63 -2.20
N GLU A 349 -16.37 -5.76 -1.76
CA GLU A 349 -16.29 -7.03 -2.51
C GLU A 349 -16.95 -6.91 -3.89
N GLU A 350 -17.95 -6.02 -4.04
CA GLU A 350 -18.58 -5.75 -5.34
C GLU A 350 -17.63 -4.99 -6.28
N ILE A 351 -16.73 -4.15 -5.75
CA ILE A 351 -15.72 -3.41 -6.51
C ILE A 351 -14.64 -4.36 -7.05
N LYS A 352 -14.20 -5.32 -6.23
CA LYS A 352 -13.23 -6.34 -6.64
C LYS A 352 -13.77 -7.20 -7.79
N LEU A 353 -15.06 -7.52 -7.77
CA LEU A 353 -15.72 -8.36 -8.78
C LEU A 353 -15.92 -7.64 -10.13
N ASP A 354 -16.20 -6.34 -10.14
CA ASP A 354 -16.35 -5.61 -11.42
C ASP A 354 -15.00 -5.35 -12.10
N THR A 355 -13.88 -5.32 -11.36
CA THR A 355 -12.53 -5.28 -11.94
C THR A 355 -12.20 -6.58 -12.70
N THR A 356 -12.74 -7.73 -12.26
CA THR A 356 -12.59 -9.01 -12.97
C THR A 356 -13.41 -9.07 -14.26
N LYS A 357 -14.52 -8.32 -14.36
CA LYS A 357 -15.34 -8.26 -15.58
C LYS A 357 -14.72 -7.43 -16.70
N GLY A 358 -13.77 -6.55 -16.38
CA GLY A 358 -12.98 -5.81 -17.38
C GLY A 358 -12.00 -6.68 -18.19
N ILE A 359 -11.81 -7.95 -17.80
CA ILE A 359 -10.92 -8.90 -18.47
C ILE A 359 -11.67 -9.76 -19.52
N GLU A 360 -13.01 -9.78 -19.53
CA GLU A 360 -13.77 -10.72 -20.38
C GLU A 360 -14.04 -10.26 -21.82
N GLN A 361 -13.55 -9.10 -22.27
CA GLN A 361 -13.72 -8.70 -23.67
C GLN A 361 -12.41 -8.15 -24.24
N ILE A 362 -11.56 -9.04 -24.76
CA ILE A 362 -10.97 -9.01 -26.12
C ILE A 362 -10.10 -10.30 -26.30
N THR A 363 -10.68 -11.30 -27.00
CA THR A 363 -10.05 -12.42 -27.77
C THR A 363 -9.29 -13.57 -27.08
N PRO A 364 -9.21 -14.75 -27.74
CA PRO A 364 -10.24 -15.68 -28.17
C PRO A 364 -10.15 -17.00 -27.36
N GLU A 365 -11.17 -17.85 -27.44
CA GLU A 365 -11.15 -19.21 -26.89
C GLU A 365 -9.82 -19.95 -27.16
N ASN A 366 -9.00 -20.12 -26.12
CA ASN A 366 -7.80 -20.96 -26.17
C ASN A 366 -7.72 -21.80 -24.90
N THR A 367 -8.28 -23.00 -24.97
CA THR A 367 -7.67 -24.28 -24.55
C THR A 367 -6.72 -24.28 -23.34
N LEU A 368 -7.04 -23.62 -22.22
CA LEU A 368 -6.18 -23.63 -21.01
C LEU A 368 -6.80 -24.30 -19.77
N ASN A 369 -8.01 -24.84 -19.87
CA ASN A 369 -8.65 -25.58 -18.77
C ASN A 369 -8.58 -27.12 -18.92
N SER A 370 -7.58 -27.68 -19.63
CA SER A 370 -7.50 -29.15 -19.81
C SER A 370 -6.24 -29.88 -19.33
N LEU A 371 -5.32 -29.24 -18.59
CA LEU A 371 -4.08 -29.93 -18.20
C LEU A 371 -3.60 -29.70 -16.75
N LEU A 372 -4.51 -29.52 -15.80
CA LEU A 372 -4.18 -29.79 -14.39
C LEU A 372 -4.09 -31.32 -14.22
N LEU A 373 -2.87 -31.85 -14.18
CA LEU A 373 -2.65 -33.25 -13.79
C LEU A 373 -3.28 -33.49 -12.41
N ASP A 374 -4.02 -34.58 -12.26
CA ASP A 374 -4.53 -34.97 -10.96
C ASP A 374 -3.36 -35.34 -10.01
N SER A 375 -3.60 -35.16 -8.71
CA SER A 375 -2.60 -35.36 -7.67
C SER A 375 -2.03 -36.79 -7.60
N ALA A 376 -2.78 -37.80 -8.05
CA ALA A 376 -2.33 -39.18 -8.05
C ALA A 376 -1.33 -39.43 -9.18
N THR A 377 -1.60 -38.88 -10.37
CA THR A 377 -0.69 -38.93 -11.52
C THR A 377 0.62 -38.17 -11.22
N PHE A 378 0.54 -37.02 -10.54
CA PHE A 378 1.73 -36.26 -10.11
C PHE A 378 2.63 -37.05 -9.15
N THR A 379 2.04 -37.77 -8.19
CA THR A 379 2.80 -38.57 -7.22
C THR A 379 3.55 -39.73 -7.91
N GLN A 380 2.94 -40.37 -8.90
CA GLN A 380 3.58 -41.44 -9.68
C GLN A 380 4.76 -40.93 -10.52
N VAL A 381 4.66 -39.71 -11.06
CA VAL A 381 5.77 -39.06 -11.79
C VAL A 381 6.96 -38.81 -10.86
N LEU A 382 6.72 -38.24 -9.67
CA LEU A 382 7.77 -37.98 -8.67
C LEU A 382 8.48 -39.27 -8.24
N ASP A 383 7.72 -40.30 -7.87
CA ASP A 383 8.28 -41.58 -7.43
C ASP A 383 9.11 -42.25 -8.53
N THR A 384 8.66 -42.17 -9.78
CA THR A 384 9.39 -42.76 -10.92
C THR A 384 10.73 -42.06 -11.16
N VAL A 385 10.76 -40.72 -11.10
CA VAL A 385 11.98 -39.94 -11.31
C VAL A 385 12.97 -40.12 -10.16
N TYR A 386 12.49 -40.20 -8.91
CA TYR A 386 13.35 -40.36 -7.74
C TYR A 386 13.96 -41.77 -7.65
N ASN A 387 13.19 -42.81 -8.00
CA ASN A 387 13.66 -44.20 -7.99
C ASN A 387 14.73 -44.50 -9.07
N LEU A 388 14.83 -43.68 -10.11
CA LEU A 388 15.86 -43.79 -11.16
C LEU A 388 17.17 -43.06 -10.81
N GLY A 389 17.19 -42.32 -9.69
CA GLY A 389 18.43 -41.83 -9.06
C GLY A 389 19.13 -40.64 -9.74
N VAL A 390 18.53 -40.01 -10.76
CA VAL A 390 19.10 -38.83 -11.42
C VAL A 390 17.99 -37.82 -11.78
N PRO A 391 17.62 -36.89 -10.87
CA PRO A 391 16.52 -35.94 -11.08
C PRO A 391 16.71 -34.97 -12.25
N GLY A 392 17.93 -34.85 -12.80
CA GLY A 392 18.26 -33.98 -13.92
C GLY A 392 18.32 -34.67 -15.29
N ASP A 393 18.09 -35.98 -15.37
CA ASP A 393 18.11 -36.74 -16.64
C ASP A 393 16.84 -37.57 -16.80
N ILE A 394 15.79 -36.94 -17.33
CA ILE A 394 14.49 -37.58 -17.58
C ILE A 394 14.45 -38.46 -18.84
N SER A 395 15.55 -38.56 -19.61
CA SER A 395 15.61 -39.37 -20.84
C SER A 395 15.34 -40.86 -20.62
N LYS A 396 15.43 -41.32 -19.37
CA LYS A 396 15.17 -42.71 -18.95
C LYS A 396 13.78 -42.93 -18.36
N THR A 397 12.95 -41.89 -18.27
CA THR A 397 11.55 -41.98 -17.81
C THR A 397 10.60 -42.14 -19.01
N PRO A 398 9.41 -42.74 -18.82
CA PRO A 398 8.37 -42.77 -19.86
C PRO A 398 8.07 -41.37 -20.41
N GLU A 399 7.97 -41.25 -21.73
CA GLU A 399 7.84 -39.97 -22.44
C GLU A 399 6.58 -39.18 -22.03
N GLU A 400 5.53 -39.91 -21.64
CA GLU A 400 4.29 -39.38 -21.06
C GLU A 400 4.49 -38.56 -19.77
N PHE A 401 5.60 -38.73 -19.06
CA PHE A 401 5.91 -37.98 -17.83
C PHE A 401 6.79 -36.76 -18.06
N HIS A 402 7.37 -36.59 -19.24
CA HIS A 402 8.34 -35.53 -19.50
C HIS A 402 7.69 -34.15 -19.46
N GLN A 403 6.47 -34.02 -20.00
CA GLN A 403 5.72 -32.76 -20.00
C GLN A 403 5.38 -32.32 -18.57
N ALA A 404 4.91 -33.25 -17.74
CA ALA A 404 4.58 -32.99 -16.33
C ALA A 404 5.83 -32.64 -15.50
N TRP A 405 6.96 -33.32 -15.75
CA TRP A 405 8.21 -33.03 -15.05
C TRP A 405 8.81 -31.68 -15.42
N ASN A 406 8.74 -31.29 -16.70
CA ASN A 406 9.20 -29.97 -17.12
C ASN A 406 8.36 -28.86 -16.49
N GLN A 407 7.04 -29.05 -16.38
CA GLN A 407 6.18 -28.13 -15.64
C GLN A 407 6.60 -28.03 -14.17
N TYR A 408 6.90 -29.14 -13.50
CA TYR A 408 7.41 -29.10 -12.12
C TYR A 408 8.73 -28.30 -11.97
N LEU A 409 9.68 -28.45 -12.88
CA LEU A 409 10.94 -27.69 -12.84
C LEU A 409 10.76 -26.19 -13.09
N ASP A 410 9.73 -25.78 -13.83
CA ASP A 410 9.40 -24.36 -13.99
C ASP A 410 8.79 -23.76 -12.70
N TYR A 411 8.24 -24.60 -11.82
CA TYR A 411 7.65 -24.20 -10.52
C TYR A 411 8.60 -24.36 -9.31
N ALA A 412 9.61 -25.22 -9.37
CA ALA A 412 10.54 -25.56 -8.27
C ALA A 412 11.88 -24.80 -8.36
#